data_AF-A0AAV3TDT4-F1
#
_entry.id   AF-A0AAV3TDT4-F1
#
_cell.length_a   1.000
_cell.length_b   1.000
_cell.length_c   1.000
_cell.angle_alpha   90.00
_cell.angle_beta   90.00
_cell.angle_gamma   90.00
#
_symmetry.space_group_name_H-M   'P 1'
#
loop_
_entity.id
_entity.type
_entity.pdbx_description
1 polymer ?
#
loop_
_entity_poly.entity_id
_entity_poly.type
_entity_poly.pdbx_seq_one_letter_code
_entity_poly.pdbx_strand_id
1 'polypeptide(L)'
;MRATLTQLATGLRLADDAHVDCDDCGDTLRDGASIVVRLTNERRHWSVDGIFCDDCDSTRTLDGPGTTYVAARVGVTSDGATQSRWACLVDPGPIAATRRRPDD
;
A
#
# COMPACT_ATOMS: atom_id res chain seq x y z
N MET A 1 -8.40 -19.19 13.64
CA MET A 1 -7.16 -18.46 13.27
C MET A 1 -7.57 -17.09 12.77
N ARG A 2 -6.98 -16.00 13.29
CA ARG A 2 -7.23 -14.64 12.77
C ARG A 2 -6.04 -14.28 11.87
N ALA A 3 -6.31 -13.92 10.61
CA ALA A 3 -5.27 -13.43 9.73
C ALA A 3 -4.72 -12.10 10.25
N THR A 4 -3.40 -11.93 10.20
CA THR A 4 -2.73 -10.67 10.53
C THR A 4 -2.91 -9.65 9.41
N LEU A 5 -2.70 -8.36 9.68
CA LEU A 5 -2.73 -7.30 8.66
C LEU A 5 -1.80 -7.64 7.49
N THR A 6 -0.58 -8.08 7.78
CA THR A 6 0.40 -8.54 6.78
C THR A 6 -0.17 -9.64 5.89
N GLN A 7 -0.83 -10.65 6.47
CA GLN A 7 -1.44 -11.72 5.67
C GLN A 7 -2.62 -11.24 4.81
N LEU A 8 -3.35 -10.22 5.26
CA LEU A 8 -4.47 -9.64 4.50
C LEU A 8 -3.99 -8.70 3.39
N ALA A 9 -2.88 -7.99 3.62
CA ALA A 9 -2.31 -7.03 2.68
C ALA A 9 -1.41 -7.70 1.63
N THR A 10 -0.89 -8.91 1.90
CA THR A 10 -0.01 -9.61 0.95
C THR A 10 -0.79 -10.02 -0.29
N GLY A 11 -0.27 -9.68 -1.47
CA GLY A 11 -0.91 -9.97 -2.76
C GLY A 11 -2.06 -9.03 -3.11
N LEU A 12 -2.30 -8.00 -2.30
CA LEU A 12 -3.36 -7.03 -2.55
C LEU A 12 -3.02 -6.22 -3.80
N ARG A 13 -3.99 -6.11 -4.72
CA ARG A 13 -3.79 -5.46 -6.03
C ARG A 13 -3.63 -3.96 -5.84
N LEU A 14 -2.56 -3.41 -6.39
CA LEU A 14 -2.23 -1.99 -6.30
C LEU A 14 -2.68 -1.22 -7.54
N ALA A 15 -2.43 -1.79 -8.72
CA ALA A 15 -2.83 -1.22 -10.01
C ALA A 15 -3.15 -2.34 -11.00
N ASP A 16 -3.81 -2.00 -12.11
CA ASP A 16 -4.06 -2.93 -13.21
C ASP A 16 -2.84 -3.16 -14.10
N ASP A 17 -1.85 -2.28 -14.00
CA ASP A 17 -0.58 -2.33 -14.73
C ASP A 17 0.55 -2.91 -13.88
N ALA A 18 1.68 -3.24 -14.51
CA ALA A 18 2.89 -3.75 -13.85
C ALA A 18 3.72 -2.66 -13.10
N HIS A 19 3.12 -1.51 -12.81
CA HIS A 19 3.71 -0.39 -12.09
C HIS A 19 2.63 0.33 -11.28
N VAL A 20 3.06 1.14 -10.33
CA VAL A 20 2.19 2.02 -9.54
C VAL A 20 2.84 3.40 -9.51
N ASP A 21 2.05 4.45 -9.52
CA ASP A 21 2.58 5.80 -9.36
C ASP A 21 2.44 6.25 -7.91
N CYS A 22 3.42 7.01 -7.42
CA CYS A 22 3.31 7.64 -6.12
C CYS A 22 2.22 8.71 -6.15
N ASP A 23 1.29 8.67 -5.20
CA ASP A 23 0.17 9.62 -5.10
C ASP A 23 0.64 11.06 -4.81
N ASP A 24 1.84 11.22 -4.24
CA ASP A 24 2.40 12.53 -3.85
C ASP A 24 3.31 13.14 -4.92
N CYS A 25 4.39 12.43 -5.32
CA CYS A 25 5.33 12.93 -6.32
C CYS A 25 5.01 12.53 -7.77
N GLY A 26 4.12 11.55 -7.98
CA GLY A 26 3.83 11.00 -9.31
C GLY A 26 4.93 10.12 -9.89
N ASP A 27 5.93 9.73 -9.10
CA ASP A 27 7.02 8.86 -9.57
C ASP A 27 6.51 7.44 -9.85
N THR A 28 6.94 6.86 -10.98
CA THR A 28 6.52 5.53 -11.42
C THR A 28 7.38 4.44 -10.76
N LEU A 29 6.76 3.75 -9.81
CA LEU A 29 7.35 2.69 -9.00
C LEU A 29 7.10 1.33 -9.68
N ARG A 30 8.20 0.63 -9.98
CA ARG A 30 8.20 -0.66 -10.68
C ARG A 30 8.49 -1.81 -9.73
N ASP A 31 8.44 -3.03 -10.25
CA ASP A 31 8.82 -4.25 -9.54
C ASP A 31 10.08 -4.08 -8.68
N GLY A 32 9.98 -4.48 -7.42
CA GLY A 32 11.03 -4.37 -6.41
C GLY A 32 11.14 -3.01 -5.70
N ALA A 33 10.45 -1.97 -6.17
CA ALA A 33 10.48 -0.66 -5.53
C ALA A 33 9.87 -0.70 -4.13
N SER A 34 10.54 -0.05 -3.17
CA SER A 34 10.03 0.14 -1.81
C SER A 34 8.93 1.19 -1.81
N ILE A 35 7.79 0.84 -1.23
CA ILE A 35 6.61 1.68 -1.19
C ILE A 35 5.97 1.63 0.19
N VAL A 36 5.20 2.66 0.49
CA VAL A 36 4.39 2.76 1.68
C VAL A 36 2.94 2.86 1.24
N VAL A 37 2.14 1.93 1.74
CA VAL A 37 0.73 1.81 1.34
C VAL A 37 -0.13 2.22 2.53
N ARG A 38 -1.02 3.18 2.30
CA ARG A 38 -2.08 3.54 3.22
C ARG A 38 -3.23 2.58 3.01
N LEU A 39 -3.54 1.81 4.05
CA LEU A 39 -4.67 0.90 4.07
C LEU A 39 -5.76 1.45 4.99
N THR A 40 -7.00 1.40 4.54
CA THR A 40 -8.18 1.74 5.33
C THR A 40 -8.97 0.50 5.67
N ASN A 41 -9.43 0.40 6.92
CA ASN A 41 -10.31 -0.67 7.37
C ASN A 41 -11.75 -0.16 7.44
N GLU A 42 -12.56 -0.55 6.46
CA GLU A 42 -13.99 -0.27 6.45
C GLU A 42 -14.76 -1.54 6.77
N ARG A 43 -15.43 -1.60 7.93
CA ARG A 43 -16.24 -2.76 8.34
C ARG A 43 -15.50 -4.11 8.28
N ARG A 44 -14.21 -4.13 8.64
CA ARG A 44 -13.29 -5.30 8.54
C ARG A 44 -12.85 -5.66 7.13
N HIS A 45 -13.07 -4.80 6.15
CA HIS A 45 -12.52 -4.91 4.81
C HIS A 45 -11.34 -3.95 4.68
N TRP A 46 -10.19 -4.46 4.24
CA TRP A 46 -8.99 -3.66 4.02
C TRP A 46 -8.89 -3.28 2.54
N SER A 47 -8.75 -1.99 2.27
CA SER A 47 -8.61 -1.44 0.93
C SER A 47 -7.35 -0.58 0.84
N VAL A 48 -6.75 -0.50 -0.35
CA VAL A 48 -5.72 0.51 -0.62
C VAL A 48 -6.39 1.85 -0.78
N ASP A 49 -5.87 2.83 -0.06
CA ASP A 49 -6.36 4.21 -0.08
C ASP A 49 -5.28 5.21 -0.54
N GLY A 50 -4.02 4.78 -0.62
CA GLY A 50 -2.93 5.58 -1.17
C GLY A 50 -1.61 4.81 -1.24
N ILE A 51 -0.76 5.17 -2.20
CA ILE A 51 0.56 4.56 -2.44
C ILE A 51 1.61 5.66 -2.49
N PHE A 52 2.66 5.52 -1.70
CA PHE A 52 3.72 6.52 -1.56
C PHE A 52 5.08 5.86 -1.77
N CYS A 53 6.01 6.57 -2.39
CA CYS A 53 7.41 6.13 -2.43
C CYS A 53 8.08 6.37 -1.06
N ASP A 54 9.25 5.75 -0.84
CA ASP A 54 10.03 5.89 0.40
C ASP A 54 10.48 7.35 0.64
N ASP A 55 10.70 8.15 -0.42
CA ASP A 55 11.08 9.56 -0.31
C ASP A 55 9.92 10.49 0.11
N CYS A 56 8.70 10.22 -0.39
CA CYS A 56 7.48 10.96 -0.03
C CYS A 56 6.93 10.56 1.35
N ASP A 57 7.54 9.57 1.98
CA ASP A 57 7.12 8.98 3.26
C ASP A 57 7.14 9.94 4.46
N SER A 58 7.78 11.11 4.29
CA SER A 58 8.05 12.11 5.33
C SER A 58 6.82 12.54 6.14
N THR A 59 5.60 12.39 5.61
CA THR A 59 4.35 12.89 6.22
C THR A 59 3.31 11.79 6.48
N ARG A 60 3.68 10.67 7.10
CA ARG A 60 2.72 9.64 7.57
C ARG A 60 1.79 10.17 8.65
N THR A 61 0.63 10.65 8.22
CA THR A 61 -0.39 11.17 9.11
C THR A 61 -1.59 10.23 9.12
N LEU A 62 -1.98 9.73 10.29
CA LEU A 62 -3.25 9.00 10.40
C LEU A 62 -4.41 9.98 10.21
N ASP A 63 -5.06 9.91 9.06
CA ASP A 63 -6.20 10.77 8.68
C ASP A 63 -7.49 10.41 9.43
N GLY A 64 -7.59 9.21 10.01
CA GLY A 64 -8.80 8.77 10.71
C GLY A 64 -8.70 7.41 11.42
N PRO A 65 -9.76 7.03 12.15
CA PRO A 65 -9.85 5.71 12.76
C PRO A 65 -9.96 4.63 11.68
N GLY A 66 -9.15 3.56 11.82
CA GLY A 66 -9.15 2.44 10.86
C GLY A 66 -8.12 2.58 9.73
N THR A 67 -7.38 3.70 9.67
CA THR A 67 -6.24 3.83 8.76
C THR A 67 -5.00 3.19 9.37
N THR A 68 -4.20 2.51 8.55
CA THR A 68 -2.89 1.98 8.91
C THR A 68 -1.94 2.12 7.73
N TYR A 69 -0.65 2.18 8.03
CA TYR A 69 0.38 2.25 7.00
C TYR A 69 1.19 0.95 7.04
N VAL A 70 1.50 0.43 5.86
CA VAL A 70 2.39 -0.71 5.70
C VAL A 70 3.52 -0.34 4.76
N ALA A 71 4.76 -0.62 5.16
CA ALA A 71 5.88 -0.61 4.24
C ALA A 71 5.85 -1.93 3.47
N ALA A 72 6.06 -1.86 2.17
CA ALA A 72 5.97 -3.00 1.28
C ALA A 72 6.89 -2.80 0.08
N ARG A 73 6.90 -3.78 -0.81
CA ARG A 73 7.48 -3.62 -2.14
C ARG A 73 6.41 -3.82 -3.21
N VAL A 74 6.63 -3.22 -4.36
CA VAL A 74 5.87 -3.54 -5.58
C VAL A 74 6.33 -4.90 -6.07
N GLY A 75 5.40 -5.86 -6.17
CA GLY A 75 5.62 -7.09 -6.92
C GLY A 75 4.73 -7.11 -8.15
N VAL A 76 5.19 -7.73 -9.23
CA VAL A 76 4.35 -7.93 -10.42
C VAL A 76 3.85 -9.36 -10.48
N THR A 77 2.54 -9.53 -10.44
CA THR A 77 1.88 -10.81 -10.73
C THR A 77 1.37 -10.81 -12.16
N SER A 78 1.36 -11.99 -12.78
CA SER A 78 0.87 -12.17 -14.14
C SER A 78 -0.05 -13.38 -14.24
N ASP A 79 -1.17 -13.23 -14.92
CA ASP A 79 -2.04 -14.35 -15.26
C ASP A 79 -1.65 -14.91 -16.64
N GLY A 80 -1.14 -16.13 -16.66
CA GLY A 80 -0.66 -16.78 -17.87
C GLY A 80 -1.76 -17.09 -18.89
N ALA A 81 -3.02 -17.18 -18.46
CA ALA A 81 -4.14 -17.46 -19.35
C ALA A 81 -4.59 -16.22 -20.14
N THR A 82 -4.56 -15.04 -19.51
CA THR A 82 -5.00 -13.76 -20.10
C THR A 82 -3.86 -12.85 -20.55
N GLN A 83 -2.61 -13.22 -20.25
CA GLN A 83 -1.41 -12.37 -20.43
C GLN A 83 -1.50 -11.03 -19.67
N SER A 84 -2.43 -10.90 -18.73
CA SER A 84 -2.57 -9.71 -17.89
C SER A 84 -1.47 -9.66 -16.85
N ARG A 85 -0.97 -8.46 -16.54
CA ARG A 85 0.05 -8.23 -15.52
C ARG A 85 -0.38 -7.08 -14.64
N TRP A 86 -0.35 -7.26 -13.34
CA TRP A 86 -0.74 -6.24 -12.37
C TRP A 86 0.27 -6.13 -11.23
N ALA A 87 0.38 -4.92 -10.71
CA ALA A 87 1.15 -4.63 -9.52
C ALA A 87 0.38 -5.10 -8.29
N CYS A 88 1.09 -5.75 -7.38
CA CYS A 88 0.57 -6.27 -6.14
C CYS A 88 1.55 -5.98 -5.01
N LEU A 89 1.01 -5.96 -3.81
CA LEU A 89 1.78 -5.66 -2.61
C LEU A 89 2.52 -6.91 -2.15
N VAL A 90 3.85 -6.84 -2.04
CA VAL A 90 4.68 -7.93 -1.51
C VAL A 90 5.42 -7.50 -0.24
N ASP A 91 5.60 -8.46 0.68
CA ASP A 91 6.23 -8.28 2.00
C ASP A 91 5.68 -7.09 2.84
N PRO A 92 4.37 -6.96 3.08
CA PRO A 92 3.82 -5.90 3.93
C PRO A 92 4.30 -5.99 5.39
N GLY A 93 5.06 -5.00 5.83
CA GLY A 93 5.39 -4.76 7.23
C GLY A 93 4.59 -3.59 7.80
N PRO A 94 3.83 -3.76 8.91
CA PRO A 94 3.19 -2.63 9.57
C PRO A 94 4.24 -1.65 10.08
N ILE A 95 3.99 -0.36 9.85
CA ILE A 95 4.88 0.73 10.23
C ILE A 95 4.16 1.72 11.13
N ALA A 96 4.92 2.35 12.02
CA ALA A 96 4.38 3.39 12.88
C ALA A 96 4.07 4.64 12.05
N ALA A 97 2.85 5.15 12.19
CA ALA A 97 2.45 6.43 11.66
C ALA A 97 2.19 7.40 12.81
N THR A 98 2.52 8.67 12.60
CA THR A 98 2.19 9.72 13.56
C THR A 98 0.72 10.07 13.43
N ARG A 99 0.01 10.19 14.55
CA ARG A 99 -1.33 10.78 14.53
C ARG A 99 -1.16 12.27 14.33
N ARG A 100 -1.84 12.86 13.33
CA ARG A 100 -2.08 14.30 13.35
C ARG A 100 -2.85 14.59 14.63
N ARG A 101 -2.37 15.55 15.42
CA ARG A 101 -3.27 16.19 16.38
C ARG A 101 -4.25 17.05 15.57
N PRO A 102 -5.56 16.89 15.78
CA PRO A 102 -6.53 17.84 15.25
C PRO A 102 -6.44 19.11 16.10
N ASP A 103 -5.52 20.01 15.79
CA ASP A 103 -5.46 21.38 16.34
C ASP A 103 -4.62 22.25 15.37
N ASP A 104 -5.28 22.77 14.34
CA ASP A 104 -4.98 24.05 13.65
C ASP A 104 -6.30 24.63 13.13
#